data_AF-A0A259TZ18-F1
#
_entry.id   AF-A0A259TZ18-F1
#
_cell.length_a   1.000
_cell.length_b   1.000
_cell.length_c   1.000
_cell.angle_alpha   90.00
_cell.angle_beta   90.00
_cell.angle_gamma   90.00
#
_symmetry.space_group_name_H-M   'P 1'
#
loop_
_entity.id
_entity.type
_entity.pdbx_description
1 polymer ?
#
loop_
_entity_poly.entity_id
_entity_poly.type
_entity_poly.pdbx_seq_one_letter_code
_entity_poly.pdbx_strand_id
1 'polypeptide(L)'
;MWPQLVTRVRAERGMSLFSMIASAKPERIHRGALEVSVSNSLAQGSLQNEVDFLSEILSGLAGQPTPLRFVVSQAERRETVAADDPFEKLKQLRQTDPVVQALFEKLGAEIVWN
;
A
#
# COMPACT_ATOMS: atom_id res chain seq x y z
N MET A 1 3.90 20.50 -9.89
CA MET A 1 3.61 20.91 -8.48
C MET A 1 3.87 19.77 -7.51
N TRP A 2 3.28 18.58 -7.69
CA TRP A 2 3.52 17.44 -6.78
C TRP A 2 5.00 17.09 -6.55
N PRO A 3 5.87 17.00 -7.57
CA PRO A 3 7.30 16.73 -7.33
C PRO A 3 7.98 17.81 -6.47
N GLN A 4 7.57 19.07 -6.60
CA GLN A 4 8.12 20.19 -5.82
C GLN A 4 7.69 20.09 -4.35
N LEU A 5 6.44 19.70 -4.09
CA LEU A 5 5.97 19.41 -2.74
C LEU A 5 6.79 18.27 -2.12
N VAL A 6 6.98 17.17 -2.84
CA VAL A 6 7.79 16.02 -2.38
C VAL A 6 9.23 16.45 -2.07
N THR A 7 9.84 17.29 -2.91
CA THR A 7 11.18 17.85 -2.66
C THR A 7 11.24 18.72 -1.41
N ARG A 8 10.24 19.58 -1.17
CA ARG A 8 10.18 20.41 0.05
C ARG A 8 9.99 19.57 1.30
N VAL A 9 9.10 18.57 1.27
CA VAL A 9 8.89 17.65 2.39
C VAL A 9 10.19 16.94 2.78
N ARG A 10 10.99 16.52 1.79
CA ARG A 10 12.32 15.93 2.05
C ARG A 10 13.25 16.86 2.82
N ALA A 11 13.23 18.16 2.51
CA ALA A 11 14.08 19.15 3.15
C ALA A 11 13.60 19.51 4.57
N GLU A 12 12.29 19.53 4.81
CA GLU A 12 11.69 20.12 6.02
C GLU A 12 11.23 19.11 7.09
N ARG A 13 10.91 17.86 6.71
CA ARG A 13 10.32 16.85 7.62
C ARG A 13 11.05 15.50 7.63
N GLY A 14 12.13 15.39 6.85
CA GLY A 14 12.99 14.21 6.84
C GLY A 14 12.41 13.03 6.06
N MET A 15 13.04 11.85 6.24
CA MET A 15 12.93 10.76 5.28
C MET A 15 11.65 9.92 5.39
N SER A 16 11.07 9.86 6.58
CA SER A 16 9.83 9.10 6.83
C SER A 16 8.63 9.72 6.10
N LEU A 17 8.37 11.01 6.30
CA LEU A 17 7.26 11.68 5.63
C LEU A 17 7.46 11.75 4.11
N PHE A 18 8.70 11.96 3.67
CA PHE A 18 9.06 11.92 2.26
C PHE A 18 8.68 10.59 1.59
N SER A 19 9.01 9.44 2.19
CA SER A 19 8.74 8.15 1.54
C SER A 19 7.23 7.90 1.39
N MET A 20 6.44 8.32 2.37
CA MET A 20 4.98 8.23 2.31
C MET A 20 4.42 9.12 1.21
N ILE A 21 4.78 10.41 1.16
CA ILE A 21 4.25 11.34 0.16
C ILE A 21 4.77 11.03 -1.27
N ALA A 22 6.01 10.54 -1.40
CA ALA A 22 6.59 10.15 -2.68
C ALA A 22 5.93 8.90 -3.28
N SER A 23 5.43 7.99 -2.43
CA SER A 23 4.67 6.82 -2.86
C SER A 23 3.18 7.11 -3.09
N ALA A 24 2.71 8.27 -2.64
CA ALA A 24 1.33 8.70 -2.80
C ALA A 24 1.07 9.31 -4.18
N LYS A 25 -0.16 9.13 -4.69
CA LYS A 25 -0.55 9.54 -6.05
C LYS A 25 -1.70 10.55 -5.99
N PRO A 26 -1.53 11.77 -6.50
CA PRO A 26 -2.65 12.68 -6.72
C PRO A 26 -3.63 12.08 -7.73
N GLU A 27 -4.91 12.01 -7.38
CA GLU A 27 -5.93 11.41 -8.25
C GLU A 27 -6.84 12.46 -8.88
N ARG A 28 -7.62 13.16 -8.07
CA ARG A 28 -8.65 14.10 -8.54
C ARG A 28 -8.94 15.15 -7.48
N ILE A 29 -9.65 16.22 -7.89
CA ILE A 29 -10.22 17.17 -6.95
C ILE A 29 -11.64 16.69 -6.60
N HIS A 30 -11.92 16.49 -5.32
CA HIS A 30 -13.25 16.14 -4.83
C HIS A 30 -13.65 17.08 -3.70
N ARG A 31 -14.83 17.71 -3.82
CA ARG A 31 -15.35 18.68 -2.84
C ARG A 31 -14.35 19.79 -2.48
N GLY A 32 -13.58 20.26 -3.46
CA GLY A 32 -12.60 21.34 -3.28
C GLY A 32 -11.25 20.90 -2.67
N ALA A 33 -11.06 19.62 -2.37
CA ALA A 33 -9.79 19.08 -1.90
C ALA A 33 -9.14 18.18 -2.96
N LEU A 34 -7.81 18.22 -3.06
CA LEU A 34 -7.05 17.27 -3.86
C LEU A 34 -7.00 15.93 -3.12
N GLU A 35 -7.68 14.93 -3.70
CA GLU A 35 -7.60 13.54 -3.24
C GLU A 35 -6.28 12.92 -3.67
N VAL A 36 -5.57 12.37 -2.70
CA VAL A 36 -4.28 11.72 -2.87
C VAL A 36 -4.41 10.30 -2.35
N SER A 37 -4.14 9.34 -3.22
CA SER A 37 -4.20 7.93 -2.88
C SER A 37 -2.90 7.44 -2.27
N VAL A 38 -3.04 6.65 -1.20
CA VAL A 38 -1.93 6.11 -0.41
C VAL A 38 -2.04 4.59 -0.29
N SER A 39 -0.91 3.92 -0.04
CA SER A 39 -0.83 2.45 -0.11
C SER A 39 -1.57 1.71 1.00
N ASN A 40 -1.69 2.30 2.20
CA ASN A 40 -2.33 1.67 3.36
C ASN A 40 -2.82 2.71 4.38
N SER A 41 -3.59 2.24 5.37
CA SER A 41 -4.17 3.07 6.44
C SER A 41 -3.12 3.69 7.36
N LEU A 42 -1.97 3.04 7.56
CA LEU A 42 -0.88 3.60 8.37
C LEU A 42 -0.32 4.87 7.70
N ALA A 43 0.01 4.79 6.42
CA ALA A 43 0.46 5.93 5.63
C ALA A 43 -0.62 7.02 5.58
N GLN A 44 -1.90 6.63 5.45
CA GLN A 44 -3.02 7.58 5.51
C GLN A 44 -3.02 8.33 6.85
N GLY A 45 -2.96 7.63 7.98
CA GLY A 45 -2.96 8.24 9.30
C GLY A 45 -1.78 9.17 9.53
N SER A 46 -0.57 8.73 9.16
CA SER A 46 0.64 9.55 9.27
C SER A 46 0.59 10.80 8.42
N LEU A 47 0.13 10.70 7.16
CA LEU A 47 -0.03 11.85 6.27
C LEU A 47 -1.18 12.77 6.70
N GLN A 48 -2.24 12.20 7.27
CA GLN A 48 -3.38 12.96 7.77
C GLN A 48 -3.02 13.82 8.98
N ASN A 49 -2.09 13.36 9.83
CA ASN A 49 -1.57 14.15 10.95
C ASN A 49 -0.77 15.38 10.48
N GLU A 50 -0.18 15.32 9.29
CA GLU A 50 0.61 16.40 8.68
C GLU A 50 -0.17 17.16 7.60
N VAL A 51 -1.50 16.98 7.52
CA VAL A 51 -2.32 17.47 6.40
C VAL A 51 -2.27 18.99 6.27
N ASP A 52 -2.24 19.72 7.38
CA ASP A 52 -2.24 21.18 7.38
C ASP A 52 -0.94 21.72 6.78
N PHE A 53 0.18 21.18 7.22
CA PHE A 53 1.51 21.49 6.67
C PHE A 53 1.61 21.17 5.18
N LEU A 54 1.16 19.98 4.77
CA LEU A 54 1.21 19.56 3.37
C LEU A 54 0.27 20.41 2.50
N SER A 55 -0.90 20.78 3.01
CA SER A 55 -1.86 21.64 2.32
C SER A 55 -1.36 23.07 2.21
N GLU A 56 -0.65 23.58 3.22
CA GLU A 56 -0.01 24.90 3.20
C GLU A 56 1.07 24.97 2.11
N ILE A 57 1.97 23.99 2.04
CA ILE A 57 2.97 23.90 0.98
C ILE A 57 2.30 23.86 -0.38
N LEU A 58 1.30 23.00 -0.54
CA LEU A 58 0.62 22.85 -1.82
C LEU A 58 -0.09 24.15 -2.23
N SER A 59 -0.74 24.83 -1.28
CA SER A 59 -1.42 26.10 -1.52
C SER A 59 -0.43 27.19 -1.91
N GLY A 60 0.73 27.26 -1.26
CA GLY A 60 1.81 28.17 -1.63
C GLY A 60 2.39 27.91 -3.02
N LEU A 61 2.49 26.65 -3.43
CA LEU A 61 2.90 26.26 -4.79
C LEU A 61 1.79 26.54 -5.84
N ALA A 62 0.53 26.45 -5.45
CA ALA A 62 -0.64 26.64 -6.32
C ALA A 62 -1.05 28.11 -6.49
N GLY A 63 -0.65 28.97 -5.55
CA GLY A 63 -1.15 30.34 -5.45
C GLY A 63 -2.61 30.44 -5.01
N GLN A 64 -3.21 29.34 -4.54
CA GLN A 64 -4.61 29.28 -4.10
C GLN A 64 -4.80 28.19 -3.03
N PRO A 65 -5.82 28.31 -2.15
CA PRO A 65 -6.11 27.29 -1.15
C PRO A 65 -6.36 25.93 -1.79
N THR A 66 -5.49 24.96 -1.49
CA THR A 66 -5.54 23.61 -2.04
C THR A 66 -5.48 22.59 -0.90
N PRO A 67 -6.62 22.33 -0.23
CA PRO A 67 -6.66 21.36 0.86
C PRO A 67 -6.40 19.95 0.33
N LEU A 68 -5.69 19.14 1.12
CA LEU A 68 -5.40 17.74 0.81
C LEU A 68 -6.34 16.79 1.54
N ARG A 69 -6.66 15.69 0.87
CA ARG A 69 -7.40 14.57 1.46
C ARG A 69 -6.72 13.27 1.08
N PHE A 70 -6.31 12.48 2.08
CA PHE A 70 -5.69 11.18 1.84
C PHE A 70 -6.75 10.08 1.84
N VAL A 71 -6.73 9.27 0.79
CA VAL A 71 -7.61 8.09 0.66
C VAL A 71 -6.74 6.85 0.48
N VAL A 72 -7.05 5.75 1.18
CA VAL A 72 -6.37 4.49 0.88
C VAL A 72 -6.78 4.07 -0.51
N SER A 73 -5.78 3.84 -1.38
CA SER A 73 -6.00 3.22 -2.68
C SER A 73 -6.78 1.94 -2.44
N GLN A 74 -8.05 1.91 -2.83
CA GLN A 74 -8.66 0.64 -3.13
C GLN A 74 -7.89 0.17 -4.34
N ALA A 75 -6.84 -0.63 -4.13
CA ALA A 75 -6.29 -1.42 -5.20
C ALA A 75 -7.50 -1.98 -5.93
N GLU A 76 -7.65 -1.65 -7.22
CA GLU A 76 -8.63 -2.32 -8.06
C GLU A 76 -8.46 -3.79 -7.71
N ARG A 77 -9.45 -4.36 -7.01
CA ARG A 77 -9.59 -5.80 -6.89
C ARG A 77 -9.94 -6.27 -8.30
N ARG A 78 -8.96 -6.28 -9.19
CA ARG A 78 -8.58 -7.54 -9.78
C ARG A 78 -7.96 -8.28 -8.59
N GLU A 79 -8.69 -8.95 -7.71
CA GLU A 79 -9.31 -10.23 -8.06
C GLU A 79 -8.77 -10.74 -9.40
N THR A 80 -7.45 -10.91 -9.47
CA THR A 80 -6.95 -12.20 -9.93
C THR A 80 -7.67 -13.25 -9.10
N VAL A 81 -8.82 -13.67 -9.62
CA VAL A 81 -9.36 -15.00 -9.47
C VAL A 81 -8.15 -15.95 -9.45
N ALA A 82 -7.97 -16.62 -8.31
CA ALA A 82 -6.95 -17.62 -8.03
C ALA A 82 -5.49 -17.15 -8.20
N ALA A 83 -4.95 -16.47 -7.19
CA ALA A 83 -3.61 -16.85 -6.76
C ALA A 83 -3.73 -18.27 -6.21
N ASP A 84 -3.14 -19.24 -6.91
CA ASP A 84 -2.89 -20.60 -6.42
C ASP A 84 -2.56 -20.54 -4.93
N ASP A 85 -3.48 -21.00 -4.10
CA ASP A 85 -3.20 -21.21 -2.69
C ASP A 85 -2.02 -22.19 -2.63
N PRO A 86 -0.86 -21.79 -2.09
CA PRO A 86 0.28 -22.69 -1.96
C PRO A 86 -0.10 -23.99 -1.25
N PHE A 87 -1.12 -23.93 -0.39
CA PHE A 87 -1.70 -25.08 0.29
C PHE A 87 -2.40 -26.05 -0.68
N GLU A 88 -3.27 -25.55 -1.57
CA GLU A 88 -3.94 -26.39 -2.57
C GLU A 88 -2.92 -26.95 -3.57
N LYS A 89 -1.90 -26.18 -3.93
CA LYS A 89 -0.80 -26.64 -4.80
C LYS A 89 0.00 -27.77 -4.15
N LEU A 90 0.32 -27.66 -2.86
CA LEU A 90 0.99 -28.73 -2.10
C LEU A 90 0.11 -29.97 -1.93
N LYS A 91 -1.19 -29.79 -1.73
CA LYS A 91 -2.17 -30.90 -1.63
C LYS A 91 -2.30 -31.65 -2.94
N GLN A 92 -2.31 -30.96 -4.07
CA GLN A 92 -2.31 -31.57 -5.40
C GLN A 92 -0.99 -32.30 -5.69
N LEU A 93 0.16 -31.67 -5.40
CA LEU A 93 1.48 -32.30 -5.61
C LEU A 93 1.68 -33.58 -4.78
N ARG A 94 1.12 -33.65 -3.56
CA ARG A 94 1.07 -34.89 -2.77
C ARG A 94 0.36 -36.03 -3.50
N GLN A 95 -0.64 -35.73 -4.32
CA GLN A 95 -1.45 -36.75 -5.01
C GLN A 95 -0.84 -37.17 -6.36
N THR A 96 0.02 -36.35 -6.96
CA THR A 96 0.59 -36.61 -8.29
C THR A 96 2.07 -36.98 -8.30
N ASP A 97 2.84 -36.69 -7.25
CA ASP A 97 4.29 -36.95 -7.24
C ASP A 97 4.73 -37.93 -6.12
N PRO A 98 5.23 -39.13 -6.47
CA PRO A 98 5.70 -40.12 -5.50
C PRO A 98 6.88 -39.63 -4.65
N VAL A 99 7.68 -38.67 -5.12
CA VAL A 99 8.80 -38.10 -4.37
C VAL A 99 8.29 -37.19 -3.25
N VAL A 100 7.24 -36.41 -3.51
CA VAL A 100 6.59 -35.55 -2.51
C VAL A 100 5.89 -36.41 -1.45
N GLN A 101 5.25 -37.50 -1.86
CA GLN A 101 4.65 -38.46 -0.93
C GLN A 101 5.69 -39.09 0.01
N ALA A 102 6.83 -39.53 -0.52
CA ALA A 102 7.91 -40.12 0.28
C ALA A 102 8.56 -39.12 1.25
N LEU A 103 8.60 -37.83 0.89
CA LEU A 103 9.07 -36.76 1.77
C LEU A 103 8.13 -36.57 2.98
N PHE A 104 6.81 -36.60 2.77
CA PHE A 104 5.83 -36.52 3.87
C PHE A 104 5.84 -37.77 4.76
N GLU A 105 5.99 -38.96 4.19
CA GLU A 105 6.06 -40.22 4.94
C GLU A 105 7.36 -40.35 5.75
N LYS A 106 8.50 -39.85 5.25
CA LYS A 106 9.77 -39.85 5.99
C LYS A 106 9.88 -38.78 7.07
N LEU A 107 9.23 -37.63 6.88
CA LEU A 107 9.30 -36.50 7.81
C LEU A 107 8.31 -36.60 8.98
N GLY A 108 7.45 -37.62 9.01
CA GLY A 108 6.65 -37.96 10.19
C GLY A 108 5.74 -36.81 10.67
N ALA A 109 5.24 -35.99 9.75
CA ALA A 109 4.32 -34.91 10.10
C ALA A 109 2.88 -35.43 10.05
N GLU A 110 2.49 -36.18 11.08
CA GLU A 110 1.10 -36.12 11.55
C GLU A 110 0.85 -34.66 11.93
N ILE A 111 0.37 -33.88 10.97
CA ILE A 111 -0.16 -32.57 11.24
C ILE A 111 -1.53 -32.78 11.87
N VAL A 112 -1.55 -33.05 13.18
CA VAL A 112 -2.76 -32.96 14.00
C VAL A 112 -2.91 -31.50 14.40
N TRP A 113 -3.85 -30.80 13.78
CA TRP A 113 -4.31 -29.51 14.28
C TRP A 113 -5.69 -29.72 14.92
N ASN A 114 -5.75 -29.59 16.24
CA ASN A 114 -6.97 -29.37 17.01
C ASN A 114 -7.11 -27.87 17.32
#